data_AF-A0A9P1GEZ7-F1
#
_entry.id   AF-A0A9P1GEZ7-F1
#
_cell.length_a   1.000
_cell.length_b   1.000
_cell.length_c   1.000
_cell.angle_alpha   90.00
_cell.angle_beta   90.00
_cell.angle_gamma   90.00
#
_symmetry.space_group_name_H-M   'P 1'
#
loop_
_entity.id
_entity.type
_entity.pdbx_description
1 polymer ?
#
loop_
_entity_poly.entity_id
_entity_poly.type
_entity_poly.pdbx_seq_one_letter_code
_entity_poly.pdbx_strand_id
1 'polypeptide(L)'
;MPGTIPLDAPQKVADPTALRALQQQYGGGRKFDDDGSCYAHIGDLSQSQRPVPPPNAMRQIHAHRQEERKQREQEKEAEEFENEMSMRVKESRTAIAPPANGHVQHRRQAQVNLEAKLIDMACSYEISGCGCAECDGCYDFVEASAQGAPVYRSASGWVLHRDRVPELQQIGEEDEEELHFGWLLSKDRKPFYGLRSEDLMIKSDGWQCFYGPPPAPQAVVKTTWLEHFQKVSGRLKEEGNVAIKAGHHQEADRLYSEALTTMEGYEEMVESSMDLKELQVALLANRAEARLRLQRYEACMSDASWCLRLDDGHVKAAVRFAKASKVGSEQIWKDNALGRLSQAVPFLAPLARHREVQAFFEEAEVLRSCEAPAEDQSSFVPQIAERSEWL
;
A
#
# COMPACT_ATOMS: atom_id res chain seq x y z
N MET A 1 -13.50 -53.47 8.00
CA MET A 1 -14.50 -52.73 8.80
C MET A 1 -14.10 -51.26 8.84
N PRO A 2 -14.63 -50.38 7.98
CA PRO A 2 -14.28 -48.97 8.05
C PRO A 2 -15.31 -48.14 8.84
N GLY A 3 -14.80 -47.56 9.92
CA GLY A 3 -15.22 -46.39 10.69
C GLY A 3 -16.59 -45.74 10.46
N THR A 4 -17.47 -45.88 11.46
CA THR A 4 -18.56 -44.95 11.76
C THR A 4 -18.02 -43.59 12.23
N ILE A 5 -18.38 -42.52 11.53
CA ILE A 5 -18.11 -41.12 11.90
C ILE A 5 -19.17 -40.65 12.91
N PRO A 6 -18.82 -39.93 14.00
CA PRO A 6 -19.79 -39.44 14.98
C PRO A 6 -20.67 -38.33 14.40
N LEU A 7 -21.97 -38.37 14.70
CA LEU A 7 -23.01 -37.51 14.15
C LEU A 7 -23.36 -36.34 15.09
N ASP A 8 -22.34 -35.68 15.66
CA ASP A 8 -22.50 -34.59 16.65
C ASP A 8 -21.68 -33.33 16.28
N ALA A 9 -21.59 -32.97 14.99
CA ALA A 9 -21.03 -31.66 14.59
C ALA A 9 -22.18 -30.62 14.45
N PRO A 10 -22.10 -29.45 15.12
CA PRO A 10 -23.08 -28.38 14.93
C PRO A 10 -23.06 -27.90 13.48
N GLN A 11 -24.19 -27.99 12.78
CA GLN A 11 -24.31 -27.53 11.40
C GLN A 11 -24.58 -26.03 11.37
N LYS A 12 -23.67 -25.26 10.76
CA LYS A 12 -23.85 -23.83 10.47
C LYS A 12 -24.89 -23.66 9.38
N VAL A 13 -26.14 -23.43 9.77
CA VAL A 13 -27.23 -23.17 8.84
C VAL A 13 -27.24 -21.68 8.55
N ALA A 14 -26.70 -21.29 7.39
CA ALA A 14 -26.59 -19.88 6.99
C ALA A 14 -27.93 -19.24 6.59
N ASP A 15 -28.97 -20.04 6.35
CA ASP A 15 -30.29 -19.56 5.93
C ASP A 15 -31.28 -19.46 7.12
N PRO A 16 -31.74 -18.24 7.48
CA PRO A 16 -32.71 -18.01 8.57
C PRO A 16 -34.05 -18.74 8.37
N THR A 17 -34.40 -19.05 7.12
CA THR A 17 -35.66 -19.71 6.73
C THR A 17 -35.61 -21.20 7.07
N ALA A 18 -34.49 -21.85 6.77
CA ALA A 18 -34.21 -23.24 7.13
C ALA A 18 -34.19 -23.43 8.66
N LEU A 19 -33.67 -22.43 9.39
CA LEU A 19 -33.63 -22.41 10.86
C LEU A 19 -35.03 -22.34 11.49
N ARG A 20 -35.97 -21.57 10.93
CA ARG A 20 -37.38 -21.52 11.37
C ARG A 20 -38.13 -22.83 11.10
N ALA A 21 -37.90 -23.45 9.94
CA ALA A 21 -38.52 -24.73 9.59
C ALA A 21 -38.06 -25.86 10.52
N LEU A 22 -36.77 -25.92 10.84
CA LEU A 22 -36.21 -26.86 11.83
C LEU A 22 -36.79 -26.61 13.24
N GLN A 23 -37.01 -25.36 13.62
CA GLN A 23 -37.60 -24.99 14.91
C GLN A 23 -39.06 -25.44 15.06
N GLN A 24 -39.88 -25.27 14.02
CA GLN A 24 -41.27 -25.72 14.00
C GLN A 24 -41.40 -27.24 13.99
N GLN A 25 -40.43 -27.95 13.40
CA GLN A 25 -40.50 -29.40 13.22
C GLN A 25 -39.88 -30.19 14.38
N TYR A 26 -38.87 -29.65 15.08
CA TYR A 26 -38.08 -30.40 16.07
C TYR A 26 -38.02 -29.78 17.49
N GLY A 27 -38.70 -28.66 17.73
CA GLY A 27 -38.92 -28.11 19.08
C GLY A 27 -37.68 -27.58 19.82
N GLY A 28 -36.61 -27.22 19.10
CA GLY A 28 -35.32 -26.80 19.68
C GLY A 28 -35.17 -25.29 19.95
N GLY A 29 -34.36 -24.95 20.96
CA GLY A 29 -33.96 -23.58 21.30
C GLY A 29 -32.79 -23.07 20.44
N ARG A 30 -32.59 -21.74 20.42
CA ARG A 30 -31.42 -21.13 19.78
C ARG A 30 -30.26 -21.07 20.76
N LYS A 31 -29.08 -21.54 20.36
CA LYS A 31 -27.81 -21.23 21.03
C LYS A 31 -27.01 -20.29 20.14
N PHE A 32 -26.29 -19.39 20.78
CA PHE A 32 -25.36 -18.46 20.14
C PHE A 32 -23.97 -18.83 20.63
N ASP A 33 -23.03 -18.94 19.70
CA ASP A 33 -21.61 -19.04 20.03
C ASP A 33 -21.03 -17.65 20.26
N ASP A 34 -19.83 -17.58 20.85
CA ASP A 34 -19.14 -16.34 21.20
C ASP A 34 -18.80 -15.46 19.97
N ASP A 35 -18.90 -16.01 18.75
CA ASP A 35 -18.73 -15.31 17.47
C ASP A 35 -20.04 -14.70 16.92
N GLY A 36 -21.16 -14.83 17.65
CA GLY A 36 -22.48 -14.34 17.25
C GLY A 36 -23.23 -15.26 16.28
N SER A 37 -22.66 -16.41 15.90
CA SER A 37 -23.31 -17.39 15.04
C SER A 37 -24.45 -18.11 15.79
N CYS A 38 -25.63 -18.22 15.16
CA CYS A 38 -26.82 -18.83 15.75
C CYS A 38 -27.03 -20.25 15.22
N TYR A 39 -27.23 -21.22 16.12
CA TYR A 39 -27.47 -22.61 15.77
C TYR A 39 -28.74 -23.14 16.46
N ALA A 40 -29.46 -24.00 15.74
CA ALA A 40 -30.58 -24.74 16.31
C ALA A 40 -30.04 -25.89 17.17
N HIS A 41 -30.34 -25.89 18.47
CA HIS A 41 -29.99 -26.96 19.38
C HIS A 41 -31.21 -27.87 19.59
N ILE A 42 -31.10 -29.13 19.18
CA ILE A 42 -32.08 -30.16 19.52
C ILE A 42 -31.70 -30.63 20.93
N GLY A 43 -32.57 -30.44 21.92
CA GLY A 43 -32.32 -30.87 23.31
C GLY A 43 -31.98 -32.36 23.39
N ASP A 44 -31.31 -32.77 24.48
CA ASP A 44 -30.81 -34.14 24.73
C ASP A 44 -31.92 -35.20 24.65
N LEU A 45 -32.25 -35.60 23.42
CA LEU A 45 -33.07 -36.75 23.12
C LEU A 45 -32.16 -37.97 23.06
N SER A 46 -32.51 -39.00 23.83
CA SER A 46 -31.85 -40.30 23.79
C SER A 46 -31.81 -40.83 22.34
N GLN A 47 -30.76 -41.57 21.98
CA GLN A 47 -30.50 -42.04 20.60
C GLN A 47 -31.70 -42.76 19.94
N SER A 48 -32.65 -43.27 20.72
CA SER A 48 -33.87 -43.94 20.24
C SER A 48 -35.02 -43.01 19.81
N GLN A 49 -34.89 -41.68 19.97
CA GLN A 49 -35.93 -40.71 19.60
C GLN A 49 -35.50 -39.69 18.52
N ARG A 50 -34.31 -39.85 17.90
CA ARG A 50 -33.87 -38.96 16.80
C ARG A 50 -34.64 -39.32 15.51
N PRO A 51 -35.42 -38.40 14.92
CA PRO A 51 -36.16 -38.67 13.69
C PRO A 51 -35.19 -38.82 12.51
N VAL A 52 -35.33 -39.92 11.76
CA VAL A 52 -34.56 -40.20 10.54
C VAL A 52 -35.01 -39.23 9.45
N PRO A 53 -34.11 -38.45 8.80
CA PRO A 53 -34.50 -37.53 7.76
C PRO A 53 -35.17 -38.28 6.60
N PRO A 54 -36.24 -37.72 6.01
CA PRO A 54 -36.98 -38.38 4.95
C PRO A 54 -36.06 -38.72 3.77
N PRO A 55 -36.24 -39.88 3.09
CA PRO A 55 -35.30 -40.39 2.08
C PRO A 55 -34.93 -39.38 0.97
N ASN A 56 -35.83 -38.47 0.63
CA ASN A 56 -35.59 -37.41 -0.37
C ASN A 56 -34.55 -36.37 0.08
N ALA A 57 -34.52 -36.01 1.38
CA ALA A 57 -33.54 -35.07 1.92
C ALA A 57 -32.12 -35.68 1.94
N MET A 58 -32.01 -36.97 2.28
CA MET A 58 -30.72 -37.68 2.20
C MET A 58 -30.17 -37.78 0.78
N ARG A 59 -31.05 -37.98 -0.22
CA ARG A 59 -30.63 -37.96 -1.64
C ARG A 59 -30.13 -36.59 -2.08
N GLN A 60 -30.78 -35.51 -1.66
CA GLN A 60 -30.35 -34.15 -1.98
C GLN A 60 -29.01 -33.79 -1.33
N ILE A 61 -28.79 -34.17 -0.07
CA ILE A 61 -27.52 -33.97 0.62
C ILE A 61 -26.39 -34.77 -0.06
N HIS A 62 -26.67 -36.01 -0.49
CA HIS A 62 -25.70 -36.80 -1.24
C HIS A 62 -25.42 -36.20 -2.62
N ALA A 63 -26.42 -35.68 -3.33
CA ALA A 63 -26.24 -35.02 -4.61
C ALA A 63 -25.37 -33.75 -4.47
N HIS A 64 -25.67 -32.89 -3.50
CA HIS A 64 -24.90 -31.67 -3.23
C HIS A 64 -23.44 -32.00 -2.88
N ARG A 65 -23.20 -33.03 -2.06
CA ARG A 65 -21.83 -33.47 -1.72
C ARG A 65 -21.07 -34.06 -2.90
N GLN A 66 -21.75 -34.63 -3.89
CA GLN A 66 -21.12 -35.11 -5.13
C GLN A 66 -20.79 -33.92 -6.05
N GLU A 67 -21.65 -32.91 -6.10
CA GLU A 67 -21.42 -31.66 -6.83
C GLU A 67 -20.19 -30.91 -6.27
N GLU A 68 -20.12 -30.73 -4.94
CA GLU A 68 -18.98 -30.09 -4.27
C GLU A 68 -17.66 -30.83 -4.48
N ARG A 69 -17.71 -32.17 -4.54
CA ARG A 69 -16.51 -32.99 -4.84
C ARG A 69 -16.03 -32.76 -6.26
N LYS A 70 -16.96 -32.74 -7.23
CA LYS A 70 -16.63 -32.46 -8.64
C LYS A 70 -16.08 -31.05 -8.82
N GLN A 71 -16.63 -30.05 -8.13
CA GLN A 71 -16.08 -28.68 -8.17
C GLN A 71 -14.67 -28.62 -7.60
N ARG A 72 -14.40 -29.25 -6.45
CA ARG A 72 -13.06 -29.29 -5.88
C ARG A 72 -12.04 -30.05 -6.74
N GLU A 73 -12.48 -31.07 -7.47
CA GLU A 73 -11.63 -31.78 -8.44
C GLU A 73 -11.31 -30.89 -9.64
N GLN A 74 -12.29 -30.16 -10.18
CA GLN A 74 -12.08 -29.20 -11.27
C GLN A 74 -11.19 -28.02 -10.87
N GLU A 75 -11.34 -27.50 -9.65
CA GLU A 75 -10.46 -26.44 -9.13
C GLU A 75 -9.01 -26.93 -8.98
N LYS A 76 -8.80 -28.16 -8.51
CA LYS A 76 -7.47 -28.77 -8.44
C LYS A 76 -6.86 -29.00 -9.81
N GLU A 77 -7.63 -29.50 -10.77
CA GLU A 77 -7.16 -29.65 -12.16
C GLU A 77 -6.81 -28.30 -12.79
N ALA A 78 -7.57 -27.24 -12.49
CA ALA A 78 -7.25 -25.88 -12.94
C ALA A 78 -5.96 -25.35 -12.29
N GLU A 79 -5.78 -25.55 -10.98
CA GLU A 79 -4.57 -25.14 -10.27
C GLU A 79 -3.32 -25.93 -10.74
N GLU A 80 -3.47 -27.23 -10.99
CA GLU A 80 -2.41 -28.07 -11.58
C GLU A 80 -2.07 -27.60 -13.01
N PHE A 81 -3.07 -27.27 -13.83
CA PHE A 81 -2.87 -26.73 -15.17
C PHE A 81 -2.20 -25.36 -15.17
N GLU A 82 -2.58 -24.46 -14.26
CA GLU A 82 -1.93 -23.15 -14.08
C GLU A 82 -0.47 -23.30 -13.63
N ASN A 83 -0.21 -24.23 -12.71
CA ASN A 83 1.15 -24.54 -12.27
C ASN A 83 1.98 -25.17 -13.40
N GLU A 84 1.41 -26.06 -14.21
CA GLU A 84 2.06 -26.65 -15.37
C GLU A 84 2.36 -25.60 -16.45
N MET A 85 1.41 -24.71 -16.75
CA MET A 85 1.62 -23.57 -17.65
C MET A 85 2.71 -22.63 -17.12
N SER A 86 2.69 -22.31 -15.83
CA SER A 86 3.68 -21.44 -15.19
C SER A 86 5.08 -22.05 -15.22
N MET A 87 5.20 -23.37 -15.02
CA MET A 87 6.44 -24.14 -15.21
C MET A 87 6.90 -24.13 -16.67
N ARG A 88 6.01 -24.38 -17.64
CA ARG A 88 6.35 -24.34 -19.08
C ARG A 88 6.76 -22.95 -19.57
N VAL A 89 6.18 -21.88 -19.02
CA VAL A 89 6.60 -20.49 -19.29
C VAL A 89 7.99 -20.21 -18.69
N LYS A 90 8.30 -20.74 -17.49
CA LYS A 90 9.64 -20.66 -16.89
C LYS A 90 10.68 -21.47 -17.69
N GLU A 91 10.33 -22.67 -18.12
CA GLU A 91 11.20 -23.54 -18.93
C GLU A 91 11.45 -22.94 -20.34
N SER A 92 10.42 -22.34 -20.95
CA SER A 92 10.54 -21.62 -22.23
C SER A 92 11.39 -20.35 -22.10
N ARG A 93 11.40 -19.71 -20.93
CA ARG A 93 12.32 -18.59 -20.61
C ARG A 93 13.77 -19.05 -20.42
N THR A 94 14.01 -20.29 -20.02
CA THR A 94 15.38 -20.85 -19.88
C THR A 94 15.92 -21.54 -21.14
N ALA A 95 15.05 -21.92 -22.10
CA ALA A 95 15.44 -22.58 -23.35
C ALA A 95 15.81 -21.61 -24.48
N ILE A 96 15.49 -20.32 -24.34
CA ILE A 96 15.98 -19.28 -25.24
C ILE A 96 17.34 -18.85 -24.68
N ALA A 97 18.42 -19.18 -25.41
CA ALA A 97 19.75 -18.71 -25.09
C ALA A 97 19.70 -17.19 -24.78
N PRO A 98 20.27 -16.72 -23.66
CA PRO A 98 20.19 -15.33 -23.31
C PRO A 98 20.86 -14.50 -24.42
N PRO A 99 20.20 -13.46 -24.96
CA PRO A 99 20.95 -12.43 -25.68
C PRO A 99 21.96 -11.87 -24.68
N ALA A 100 23.20 -11.64 -25.15
CA ALA A 100 24.36 -11.26 -24.36
C ALA A 100 24.04 -10.46 -23.09
N ASN A 101 24.46 -10.98 -21.93
CA ASN A 101 24.21 -10.47 -20.57
C ASN A 101 24.46 -8.96 -20.36
N GLY A 102 25.16 -8.28 -21.29
CA GLY A 102 25.36 -6.84 -21.24
C GLY A 102 24.06 -6.04 -21.30
N HIS A 103 23.10 -6.35 -22.18
CA HIS A 103 21.95 -5.46 -22.40
C HIS A 103 20.98 -5.41 -21.21
N VAL A 104 20.77 -6.51 -20.50
CA VAL A 104 19.86 -6.55 -19.34
C VAL A 104 20.50 -5.87 -18.13
N GLN A 105 21.80 -6.08 -17.90
CA GLN A 105 22.54 -5.39 -16.84
C GLN A 105 22.66 -3.88 -17.11
N HIS A 106 22.95 -3.48 -18.36
CA HIS A 106 22.99 -2.07 -18.74
C HIS A 106 21.62 -1.40 -18.61
N ARG A 107 20.52 -2.07 -18.99
CA ARG A 107 19.17 -1.52 -18.84
C ARG A 107 18.77 -1.36 -17.37
N ARG A 108 19.11 -2.33 -16.51
CA ARG A 108 18.86 -2.23 -15.07
C ARG A 108 19.71 -1.14 -14.41
N GLN A 109 20.98 -1.02 -14.78
CA GLN A 109 21.84 0.05 -14.28
C GLN A 109 21.41 1.43 -14.79
N ALA A 110 20.96 1.53 -16.04
CA ALA A 110 20.42 2.76 -16.62
C ALA A 110 19.12 3.17 -15.91
N GLN A 111 18.26 2.21 -15.56
CA GLN A 111 17.04 2.45 -14.77
C GLN A 111 17.38 3.02 -13.38
N VAL A 112 18.31 2.40 -12.65
CA VAL A 112 18.75 2.88 -11.32
C VAL A 112 19.39 4.27 -11.41
N ASN A 113 20.21 4.52 -12.43
CA ASN A 113 20.83 5.83 -12.66
C ASN A 113 19.82 6.90 -13.09
N LEU A 114 18.71 6.50 -13.74
CA LEU A 114 17.61 7.40 -14.08
C LEU A 114 16.73 7.68 -12.87
N GLU A 115 16.51 6.69 -12.01
CA GLU A 115 15.77 6.84 -10.75
C GLU A 115 16.41 7.89 -9.84
N ALA A 116 17.75 7.92 -9.75
CA ALA A 116 18.49 8.98 -9.08
C ALA A 116 18.34 10.38 -9.73
N LYS A 117 17.86 10.45 -10.98
CA LYS A 117 17.61 11.69 -11.74
C LYS A 117 16.12 12.00 -11.90
N LEU A 118 15.21 11.14 -11.43
CA LEU A 118 13.76 11.32 -11.56
C LEU A 118 13.28 12.62 -10.91
N ILE A 119 14.00 13.11 -9.90
CA ILE A 119 13.69 14.37 -9.20
C ILE A 119 13.60 15.56 -10.17
N ASP A 120 14.46 15.61 -11.19
CA ASP A 120 14.51 16.71 -12.16
C ASP A 120 13.65 16.47 -13.42
N MET A 121 12.95 15.33 -13.48
CA MET A 121 12.24 14.87 -14.68
C MET A 121 10.74 15.10 -14.57
N ALA A 122 10.08 15.20 -15.73
CA ALA A 122 8.63 15.21 -15.78
C ALA A 122 8.10 13.79 -15.50
N CYS A 123 7.00 13.70 -14.74
CA CYS A 123 6.28 12.44 -14.58
C CYS A 123 5.38 12.17 -15.80
N SER A 124 4.92 13.23 -16.46
CA SER A 124 4.10 13.13 -17.65
C SER A 124 4.20 14.39 -18.51
N TYR A 125 3.82 14.23 -19.77
CA TYR A 125 3.67 15.32 -20.73
C TYR A 125 2.25 15.30 -21.32
N GLU A 126 1.63 16.46 -21.40
CA GLU A 126 0.39 16.67 -22.15
C GLU A 126 0.74 17.30 -23.50
N ILE A 127 0.49 16.55 -24.58
CA ILE A 127 0.72 16.99 -25.95
C ILE A 127 -0.62 17.37 -26.57
N SER A 128 -0.68 18.52 -27.24
CA SER A 128 -1.89 18.96 -27.93
C SER A 128 -1.59 19.75 -29.21
N GLY A 129 -2.58 19.77 -30.10
CA GLY A 129 -2.53 20.52 -31.35
C GLY A 129 -1.76 19.79 -32.44
N CYS A 130 -1.67 18.45 -32.37
CA CYS A 130 -1.11 17.66 -33.46
C CYS A 130 -2.12 17.55 -34.61
N GLY A 131 -1.65 17.50 -35.85
CA GLY A 131 -2.49 17.22 -37.02
C GLY A 131 -3.09 15.82 -36.99
N CYS A 132 -2.52 14.92 -36.20
CA CYS A 132 -3.11 13.63 -35.85
C CYS A 132 -3.74 13.72 -34.46
N ALA A 133 -5.08 13.80 -34.38
CA ALA A 133 -5.78 13.93 -33.10
C ALA A 133 -5.55 12.74 -32.15
N GLU A 134 -5.26 11.55 -32.67
CA GLU A 134 -4.90 10.38 -31.83
C GLU A 134 -3.60 10.57 -31.04
N CYS A 135 -2.77 11.52 -31.48
CA CYS A 135 -1.48 11.86 -30.89
C CYS A 135 -1.62 12.88 -29.75
N ASP A 136 -2.77 13.53 -29.64
CA ASP A 136 -3.03 14.44 -28.53
C ASP A 136 -3.38 13.62 -27.27
N GLY A 137 -2.90 14.07 -26.11
CA GLY A 137 -3.22 13.46 -24.83
C GLY A 137 -2.06 13.44 -23.83
N CYS A 138 -2.28 12.71 -22.73
CA CYS A 138 -1.29 12.53 -21.69
C CYS A 138 -0.32 11.38 -22.04
N TYR A 139 0.95 11.60 -21.76
CA TYR A 139 2.06 10.68 -21.93
C TYR A 139 2.72 10.49 -20.57
N ASP A 140 2.49 9.35 -19.94
CA ASP A 140 3.00 9.05 -18.61
C ASP A 140 4.37 8.38 -18.70
N PHE A 141 5.26 8.68 -17.75
CA PHE A 141 6.56 8.04 -17.65
C PHE A 141 6.39 6.53 -17.43
N VAL A 142 7.14 5.73 -18.18
CA VAL A 142 7.09 4.26 -18.08
C VAL A 142 8.42 3.70 -17.60
N GLU A 143 9.50 3.99 -18.32
CA GLU A 143 10.81 3.40 -18.05
C GLU A 143 11.95 4.26 -18.61
N ALA A 144 13.18 3.94 -18.19
CA ALA A 144 14.38 4.36 -18.88
C ALA A 144 14.56 3.57 -20.19
N SER A 145 14.90 4.28 -21.27
CA SER A 145 15.42 3.67 -22.49
C SER A 145 16.75 2.97 -22.20
N ALA A 146 17.20 2.11 -23.11
CA ALA A 146 18.51 1.48 -23.02
C ALA A 146 19.68 2.48 -22.97
N GLN A 147 19.46 3.73 -23.39
CA GLN A 147 20.44 4.82 -23.30
C GLN A 147 20.26 5.70 -22.06
N GLY A 148 19.34 5.34 -21.15
CA GLY A 148 19.07 6.09 -19.92
C GLY A 148 18.24 7.36 -20.11
N ALA A 149 17.51 7.52 -21.22
CA ALA A 149 16.56 8.61 -21.42
C ALA A 149 15.14 8.17 -21.04
N PRO A 150 14.25 9.04 -20.53
CA PRO A 150 12.90 8.61 -20.17
C PRO A 150 12.09 8.28 -21.42
N VAL A 151 11.24 7.27 -21.27
CA VAL A 151 10.22 6.90 -22.24
C VAL A 151 8.86 7.17 -21.64
N TYR A 152 8.04 7.93 -22.36
CA TYR A 152 6.67 8.22 -21.99
C TYR A 152 5.70 7.53 -22.95
N ARG A 153 4.56 7.08 -22.45
CA ARG A 153 3.55 6.36 -23.22
C ARG A 153 2.16 6.93 -22.98
N SER A 154 1.39 7.05 -24.06
CA SER A 154 -0.03 7.40 -23.97
C SER A 154 -0.91 6.14 -23.91
N ALA A 155 -2.12 6.27 -23.33
CA ALA A 155 -3.13 5.22 -23.31
C ALA A 155 -3.51 4.71 -24.72
N SER A 156 -3.38 5.56 -25.74
CA SER A 156 -3.61 5.22 -27.16
C SER A 156 -2.43 4.51 -27.83
N GLY A 157 -1.38 4.16 -27.06
CA GLY A 157 -0.24 3.36 -27.52
C GLY A 157 0.91 4.16 -28.13
N TRP A 158 0.79 5.48 -28.19
CA TRP A 158 1.88 6.35 -28.66
C TRP A 158 3.04 6.38 -27.68
N VAL A 159 4.25 6.57 -28.22
CA VAL A 159 5.49 6.57 -27.45
C VAL A 159 6.27 7.85 -27.73
N LEU A 160 6.63 8.53 -26.66
CA LEU A 160 7.50 9.69 -26.67
C LEU A 160 8.85 9.29 -26.07
N HIS A 161 9.89 9.30 -26.88
CA HIS A 161 11.19 8.77 -26.51
C HIS A 161 12.30 9.56 -27.20
N ARG A 162 13.49 9.52 -26.61
CA ARG A 162 14.69 10.14 -27.19
C ARG A 162 15.43 9.13 -28.04
N ASP A 163 15.85 9.55 -29.23
CA ASP A 163 16.69 8.75 -30.13
C ASP A 163 17.88 9.59 -30.64
N ARG A 164 18.88 8.90 -31.19
CA ARG A 164 20.01 9.55 -31.88
C ARG A 164 19.57 9.96 -33.27
N VAL A 165 19.93 11.17 -33.67
CA VAL A 165 19.79 11.61 -35.05
C VAL A 165 21.00 11.05 -35.81
N PRO A 166 20.84 10.14 -36.78
CA PRO A 166 21.95 9.71 -37.61
C PRO A 166 22.33 10.91 -38.49
N GLU A 167 23.52 11.46 -38.29
CA GLU A 167 24.04 12.43 -39.23
C GLU A 167 24.44 11.68 -40.50
N LEU A 168 23.84 12.06 -41.64
CA LEU A 168 24.29 11.61 -42.95
C LEU A 168 25.65 12.27 -43.17
N GLN A 169 26.73 11.58 -42.79
CA GLN A 169 28.10 12.00 -43.08
C GLN A 169 28.19 12.31 -44.58
N GLN A 170 28.41 13.58 -44.92
CA GLN A 170 29.03 13.90 -46.18
C GLN A 170 30.42 13.28 -46.12
N ILE A 171 30.69 12.33 -47.01
CA ILE A 171 31.95 11.61 -47.12
C ILE A 171 33.06 12.63 -47.33
N GLY A 172 33.84 12.99 -46.30
CA GLY A 172 34.99 13.86 -46.50
C GLY A 172 35.71 14.46 -45.29
N GLU A 173 35.10 14.64 -44.13
CA GLU A 173 35.76 15.37 -43.02
C GLU A 173 35.83 14.51 -41.75
N GLU A 174 37.06 14.32 -41.25
CA GLU A 174 37.40 13.69 -39.97
C GLU A 174 37.06 14.66 -38.82
N ASP A 175 35.78 15.01 -38.68
CA ASP A 175 35.32 15.79 -37.53
C ASP A 175 34.62 14.86 -36.53
N GLU A 176 34.92 15.08 -35.25
CA GLU A 176 34.37 14.35 -34.11
C GLU A 176 32.86 14.15 -34.28
N GLU A 177 32.38 12.89 -34.18
CA GLU A 177 30.95 12.57 -34.26
C GLU A 177 30.18 13.34 -33.18
N GLU A 178 29.69 14.55 -33.47
CA GLU A 178 28.79 15.30 -32.60
C GLU A 178 27.47 14.52 -32.51
N LEU A 179 27.33 13.71 -31.45
CA LEU A 179 26.15 12.90 -31.22
C LEU A 179 24.93 13.79 -30.93
N HIS A 180 24.19 14.13 -31.97
CA HIS A 180 22.95 14.89 -31.83
C HIS A 180 21.78 13.98 -31.42
N PHE A 181 21.01 14.44 -30.44
CA PHE A 181 19.82 13.74 -29.96
C PHE A 181 18.53 14.49 -30.34
N GLY A 182 17.43 13.75 -30.40
CA GLY A 182 16.11 14.32 -30.58
C GLY A 182 15.01 13.53 -29.89
N TRP A 183 13.93 14.22 -29.56
CA TRP A 183 12.69 13.63 -29.08
C TRP A 183 11.84 13.20 -30.28
N LEU A 184 11.31 11.98 -30.21
CA LEU A 184 10.47 11.40 -31.24
C LEU A 184 9.13 11.00 -30.65
N LEU A 185 8.09 11.37 -31.37
CA LEU A 185 6.71 10.97 -31.11
C LEU A 185 6.32 9.92 -32.14
N SER A 186 6.22 8.67 -31.68
CA SER A 186 6.07 7.51 -32.56
C SER A 186 4.88 6.64 -32.20
N LYS A 187 4.37 5.93 -33.21
CA LYS A 187 3.38 4.86 -33.08
C LYS A 187 3.82 3.71 -33.97
N ASP A 188 3.76 2.48 -33.45
CA ASP A 188 4.13 1.28 -34.20
C ASP A 188 5.52 1.35 -34.86
N ARG A 189 6.50 1.95 -34.14
CA ARG A 189 7.89 2.18 -34.60
C ARG A 189 8.05 3.17 -35.76
N LYS A 190 7.01 3.93 -36.10
CA LYS A 190 7.07 5.01 -37.10
C LYS A 190 7.13 6.36 -36.40
N PRO A 191 8.13 7.23 -36.68
CA PRO A 191 8.24 8.54 -36.06
C PRO A 191 7.33 9.56 -36.76
N PHE A 192 6.22 9.97 -36.15
CA PHE A 192 5.30 10.92 -36.80
C PHE A 192 5.80 12.35 -36.70
N TYR A 193 6.27 12.73 -35.52
CA TYR A 193 6.79 14.04 -35.21
C TYR A 193 8.12 13.92 -34.46
N GLY A 194 8.98 14.93 -34.57
CA GLY A 194 10.22 14.94 -33.81
C GLY A 194 10.76 16.34 -33.56
N LEU A 195 11.58 16.45 -32.52
CA LEU A 195 12.18 17.68 -32.02
C LEU A 195 13.67 17.44 -31.80
N ARG A 196 14.53 18.14 -32.53
CA ARG A 196 15.98 18.09 -32.29
C ARG A 196 16.30 18.83 -31.01
N SER A 197 16.79 18.13 -30.00
CA SER A 197 17.17 18.72 -28.71
C SER A 197 18.06 17.75 -27.93
N GLU A 198 19.13 18.30 -27.37
CA GLU A 198 20.03 17.59 -26.46
C GLU A 198 19.53 17.60 -25.01
N ASP A 199 18.52 18.44 -24.73
CA ASP A 199 17.92 18.57 -23.40
C ASP A 199 17.11 17.30 -23.05
N LEU A 200 17.15 16.91 -21.77
CA LEU A 200 16.30 15.84 -21.23
C LEU A 200 14.84 16.30 -21.03
N MET A 201 14.60 17.60 -21.12
CA MET A 201 13.28 18.20 -21.03
C MET A 201 12.76 18.55 -22.42
N ILE A 202 11.50 18.21 -22.66
CA ILE A 202 10.87 18.36 -23.97
C ILE A 202 10.35 19.79 -24.09
N LYS A 203 10.78 20.49 -25.14
CA LYS A 203 10.32 21.85 -25.45
C LYS A 203 8.99 21.81 -26.19
N SER A 204 8.21 22.88 -26.05
CA SER A 204 6.93 23.04 -26.74
C SER A 204 7.10 23.45 -28.20
N ASP A 205 8.21 24.11 -28.55
CA ASP A 205 8.52 24.60 -29.88
C ASP A 205 9.61 23.75 -30.58
N GLY A 206 9.73 23.91 -31.90
CA GLY A 206 10.76 23.25 -32.72
C GLY A 206 10.37 21.88 -33.28
N TRP A 207 9.12 21.45 -33.11
CA TRP A 207 8.64 20.18 -33.65
C TRP A 207 8.52 20.18 -35.17
N GLN A 208 8.96 19.09 -35.79
CA GLN A 208 8.91 18.84 -37.21
C GLN A 208 7.99 17.66 -37.52
N CYS A 209 7.29 17.75 -38.65
CA CYS A 209 6.46 16.66 -39.18
C CYS A 209 7.31 15.74 -40.05
N PHE A 210 7.22 14.44 -39.82
CA PHE A 210 7.80 13.41 -40.68
C PHE A 210 6.68 12.67 -41.39
N TYR A 211 6.13 11.62 -40.75
CA TYR A 211 4.98 10.88 -41.26
C TYR A 211 3.63 11.43 -40.79
N GLY A 212 3.63 12.29 -39.77
CA GLY A 212 2.41 12.91 -39.25
C GLY A 212 1.91 14.05 -40.13
N PRO A 213 0.59 14.19 -40.32
CA PRO A 213 0.04 15.35 -41.01
C PRO A 213 0.29 16.63 -40.19
N PRO A 214 0.50 17.78 -40.84
CA PRO A 214 0.58 19.06 -40.16
C PRO A 214 -0.78 19.40 -39.52
N PRO A 215 -0.81 20.17 -38.42
CA PRO A 215 0.32 20.77 -37.72
C PRO A 215 1.18 19.79 -36.90
N ALA A 216 2.44 20.16 -36.64
CA ALA A 216 3.25 19.51 -35.60
C ALA A 216 2.67 19.84 -34.21
N PRO A 217 3.04 19.10 -33.13
CA PRO A 217 2.65 19.44 -31.76
C PRO A 217 2.79 20.94 -31.47
N GLN A 218 1.70 21.59 -31.04
CA GLN A 218 1.67 23.04 -30.80
C GLN A 218 1.90 23.39 -29.34
N ALA A 219 1.52 22.49 -28.44
CA ALA A 219 1.77 22.64 -27.02
C ALA A 219 2.22 21.30 -26.42
N VAL A 220 3.28 21.39 -25.63
CA VAL A 220 3.82 20.29 -24.83
C VAL A 220 3.96 20.84 -23.42
N VAL A 221 3.07 20.41 -22.53
CA VAL A 221 3.05 20.85 -21.12
C VAL A 221 3.61 19.72 -20.27
N LYS A 222 4.63 20.01 -19.48
CA LYS A 222 5.20 19.05 -18.52
C LYS A 222 4.44 19.10 -17.21
N THR A 223 4.29 17.95 -16.57
CA THR A 223 3.95 17.85 -15.14
C THR A 223 5.14 17.26 -14.41
N THR A 224 5.62 17.95 -13.38
CA THR A 224 6.70 17.43 -12.52
C THR A 224 6.16 16.41 -11.52
N TRP A 225 7.02 15.55 -11.00
CA TRP A 225 6.62 14.61 -9.93
C TRP A 225 6.09 15.33 -8.69
N LEU A 226 6.68 16.48 -8.33
CA LEU A 226 6.20 17.33 -7.24
C LEU A 226 4.74 17.74 -7.45
N GLU A 227 4.43 18.33 -8.61
CA GLU A 227 3.08 18.76 -8.97
C GLU A 227 2.11 17.57 -9.03
N HIS A 228 2.57 16.43 -9.53
CA HIS A 228 1.77 15.20 -9.58
C HIS A 228 1.35 14.73 -8.19
N PHE A 229 2.30 14.58 -7.26
CA PHE A 229 1.99 14.14 -5.90
C PHE A 229 1.15 15.17 -5.14
N GLN A 230 1.48 16.46 -5.29
CA GLN A 230 0.67 17.52 -4.69
C GLN A 230 -0.77 17.48 -5.20
N LYS A 231 -0.99 17.24 -6.49
CA LYS A 231 -2.33 17.16 -7.09
C LYS A 231 -3.06 15.88 -6.71
N VAL A 232 -2.45 14.72 -6.89
CA VAL A 232 -3.07 13.41 -6.67
C VAL A 232 -3.26 13.14 -5.18
N SER A 233 -2.17 13.15 -4.41
CA SER A 233 -2.21 12.88 -2.97
C SER A 233 -2.90 14.01 -2.21
N GLY A 234 -2.78 15.27 -2.68
CA GLY A 234 -3.53 16.40 -2.14
C GLY A 234 -5.04 16.29 -2.35
N ARG A 235 -5.51 15.87 -3.54
CA ARG A 235 -6.92 15.60 -3.79
C ARG A 235 -7.46 14.51 -2.87
N LEU A 236 -6.75 13.38 -2.79
CA LEU A 236 -7.13 12.26 -1.92
C LEU A 236 -7.16 12.66 -0.44
N LYS A 237 -6.23 13.52 0.00
CA LYS A 237 -6.25 14.11 1.35
C LYS A 237 -7.53 14.90 1.59
N GLU A 238 -7.93 15.76 0.66
CA GLU A 238 -9.13 16.58 0.84
C GLU A 238 -10.42 15.74 0.79
N GLU A 239 -10.50 14.74 -0.08
CA GLU A 239 -11.60 13.76 -0.09
C GLU A 239 -11.67 13.00 1.25
N GLY A 240 -10.53 12.58 1.77
CA GLY A 240 -10.42 11.96 3.10
C GLY A 240 -10.86 12.90 4.22
N ASN A 241 -10.51 14.19 4.14
CA ASN A 241 -10.94 15.20 5.12
C ASN A 241 -12.46 15.36 5.13
N VAL A 242 -13.09 15.36 3.95
CA VAL A 242 -14.55 15.39 3.81
C VAL A 242 -15.16 14.13 4.40
N ALA A 243 -14.62 12.94 4.11
CA ALA A 243 -15.09 11.68 4.66
C ALA A 243 -14.98 11.63 6.20
N ILE A 244 -13.89 12.12 6.78
CA ILE A 244 -13.73 12.23 8.25
C ILE A 244 -14.81 13.14 8.84
N LYS A 245 -15.04 14.33 8.25
CA LYS A 245 -16.05 15.27 8.73
C LYS A 245 -17.47 14.70 8.62
N ALA A 246 -17.72 13.85 7.63
CA ALA A 246 -18.99 13.13 7.45
C ALA A 246 -19.15 11.91 8.37
N GLY A 247 -18.13 11.53 9.15
CA GLY A 247 -18.15 10.33 9.99
C GLY A 247 -17.87 9.02 9.24
N HIS A 248 -17.53 9.08 7.96
CA HIS A 248 -17.19 7.91 7.14
C HIS A 248 -15.73 7.51 7.34
N HIS A 249 -15.40 7.01 8.54
CA HIS A 249 -14.02 6.76 8.95
C HIS A 249 -13.31 5.66 8.14
N GLN A 250 -14.04 4.64 7.66
CA GLN A 250 -13.47 3.58 6.81
C GLN A 250 -13.03 4.13 5.45
N GLU A 251 -13.85 4.97 4.84
CA GLU A 251 -13.53 5.57 3.55
C GLU A 251 -12.37 6.56 3.68
N ALA A 252 -12.32 7.33 4.77
CA ALA A 252 -11.18 8.18 5.06
C ALA A 252 -9.87 7.39 5.20
N ASP A 253 -9.87 6.28 5.94
CA ASP A 253 -8.69 5.41 6.07
C ASP A 253 -8.22 4.87 4.71
N ARG A 254 -9.16 4.48 3.84
CA ARG A 254 -8.88 4.03 2.47
C ARG A 254 -8.23 5.15 1.64
N LEU A 255 -8.83 6.34 1.60
CA LEU A 255 -8.36 7.48 0.81
C LEU A 255 -6.97 7.96 1.25
N TYR A 256 -6.71 8.06 2.55
CA TYR A 256 -5.38 8.42 3.04
C TYR A 256 -4.34 7.33 2.76
N SER A 257 -4.74 6.06 2.80
CA SER A 257 -3.84 4.95 2.44
C SER A 257 -3.48 5.00 0.96
N GLU A 258 -4.45 5.22 0.08
CA GLU A 258 -4.23 5.40 -1.35
C GLU A 258 -3.27 6.58 -1.63
N ALA A 259 -3.45 7.70 -0.92
CA ALA A 259 -2.57 8.86 -1.02
C ALA A 259 -1.13 8.53 -0.60
N LEU A 260 -0.94 7.79 0.49
CA LEU A 260 0.40 7.39 0.93
C LEU A 260 1.05 6.38 -0.02
N THR A 261 0.28 5.44 -0.55
CA THR A 261 0.78 4.46 -1.55
C THR A 261 1.25 5.15 -2.83
N THR A 262 0.66 6.28 -3.21
CA THR A 262 1.19 7.05 -4.37
C THR A 262 2.61 7.56 -4.14
N MET A 263 3.04 7.74 -2.89
CA MET A 263 4.37 8.24 -2.52
C MET A 263 5.37 7.12 -2.18
N GLU A 264 4.91 5.86 -2.11
CA GLU A 264 5.79 4.71 -1.81
C GLU A 264 6.78 4.47 -2.95
N GLY A 265 8.06 4.24 -2.61
CA GLY A 265 9.14 4.08 -3.59
C GLY A 265 9.76 5.40 -4.08
N TYR A 266 9.29 6.55 -3.57
CA TYR A 266 9.82 7.88 -3.87
C TYR A 266 10.32 8.60 -2.60
N GLU A 267 10.83 7.84 -1.62
CA GLU A 267 11.18 8.36 -0.29
C GLU A 267 12.21 9.49 -0.34
N GLU A 268 13.25 9.37 -1.17
CA GLU A 268 14.28 10.41 -1.34
C GLU A 268 13.71 11.72 -1.90
N MET A 269 12.74 11.64 -2.80
CA MET A 269 12.05 12.81 -3.35
C MET A 269 11.14 13.46 -2.31
N VAL A 270 10.42 12.65 -1.53
CA VAL A 270 9.57 13.16 -0.45
C VAL A 270 10.42 13.83 0.64
N GLU A 271 11.59 13.28 0.95
CA GLU A 271 12.49 13.84 1.95
C GLU A 271 13.16 15.15 1.49
N SER A 272 13.50 15.25 0.20
CA SER A 272 14.11 16.44 -0.41
C SER A 272 13.12 17.59 -0.66
N SER A 273 11.80 17.34 -0.64
CA SER A 273 10.77 18.36 -0.82
C SER A 273 10.02 18.64 0.49
N MET A 274 10.17 19.87 1.01
CA MET A 274 9.46 20.32 2.20
C MET A 274 7.93 20.16 2.05
N ASP A 275 7.37 20.53 0.90
CA ASP A 275 5.93 20.46 0.65
C ASP A 275 5.41 19.01 0.66
N LEU A 276 6.17 18.07 0.09
CA LEU A 276 5.78 16.65 0.08
C LEU A 276 5.92 16.04 1.47
N LYS A 277 6.97 16.40 2.21
CA LYS A 277 7.13 15.99 3.60
C LYS A 277 5.97 16.48 4.47
N GLU A 278 5.58 17.76 4.36
CA GLU A 278 4.42 18.31 5.06
C GLU A 278 3.12 17.59 4.68
N LEU A 279 2.94 17.27 3.40
CA LEU A 279 1.79 16.49 2.92
C LEU A 279 1.76 15.08 3.50
N GLN A 280 2.90 14.39 3.54
CA GLN A 280 3.05 13.05 4.14
C GLN A 280 2.74 13.07 5.65
N VAL A 281 3.27 14.05 6.38
CA VAL A 281 2.99 14.26 7.81
C VAL A 281 1.48 14.44 8.03
N ALA A 282 0.83 15.29 7.24
CA ALA A 282 -0.61 15.53 7.33
C ALA A 282 -1.43 14.27 7.03
N LEU A 283 -1.05 13.49 6.00
CA LEU A 283 -1.70 12.23 5.64
C LEU A 283 -1.59 11.19 6.76
N LEU A 284 -0.38 10.98 7.31
CA LEU A 284 -0.15 10.05 8.43
C LEU A 284 -0.96 10.46 9.66
N ALA A 285 -0.93 11.74 10.02
CA ALA A 285 -1.69 12.27 11.13
C ALA A 285 -3.20 12.06 10.94
N ASN A 286 -3.74 12.33 9.76
CA ASN A 286 -5.17 12.18 9.48
C ASN A 286 -5.60 10.71 9.38
N ARG A 287 -4.77 9.84 8.83
CA ARG A 287 -5.01 8.38 8.84
C ARG A 287 -4.98 7.82 10.27
N ALA A 288 -4.09 8.31 11.12
CA ALA A 288 -4.09 7.96 12.54
C ALA A 288 -5.42 8.36 13.23
N GLU A 289 -6.00 9.53 12.93
CA GLU A 289 -7.34 9.89 13.42
C GLU A 289 -8.41 8.90 12.94
N ALA A 290 -8.42 8.57 11.64
CA ALA A 290 -9.37 7.62 11.06
C ALA A 290 -9.29 6.28 11.78
N ARG A 291 -8.07 5.76 11.96
CA ARG A 291 -7.79 4.48 12.62
C ARG A 291 -8.13 4.50 14.11
N LEU A 292 -7.90 5.61 14.80
CA LEU A 292 -8.32 5.79 16.19
C LEU A 292 -9.85 5.69 16.32
N ARG A 293 -10.60 6.33 15.42
CA ARG A 293 -12.08 6.26 15.39
C ARG A 293 -12.60 4.86 15.07
N LEU A 294 -11.86 4.10 14.26
CA LEU A 294 -12.14 2.71 13.92
C LEU A 294 -11.66 1.72 15.00
N GLN A 295 -11.10 2.19 16.11
CA GLN A 295 -10.52 1.36 17.18
C GLN A 295 -9.38 0.44 16.69
N ARG A 296 -8.71 0.82 15.59
CA ARG A 296 -7.52 0.14 15.06
C ARG A 296 -6.28 0.70 15.72
N TYR A 297 -6.12 0.45 17.03
CA TYR A 297 -5.14 1.13 17.88
C TYR A 297 -3.68 0.88 17.44
N GLU A 298 -3.32 -0.34 17.05
CA GLU A 298 -1.96 -0.67 16.57
C GLU A 298 -1.58 0.14 15.33
N ALA A 299 -2.48 0.17 14.34
CA ALA A 299 -2.26 0.90 13.09
C ALA A 299 -2.23 2.41 13.32
N CYS A 300 -3.04 2.92 14.25
CA CYS A 300 -2.99 4.32 14.70
C CYS A 300 -1.65 4.65 15.35
N MET A 301 -1.13 3.81 16.24
CA MET A 301 0.17 4.00 16.89
C MET A 301 1.30 3.99 15.87
N SER A 302 1.26 3.07 14.91
CA SER A 302 2.25 3.00 13.83
C SER A 302 2.30 4.32 13.03
N ASP A 303 1.15 4.79 12.55
CA ASP A 303 1.05 6.06 11.79
C ASP A 303 1.48 7.27 12.62
N ALA A 304 1.00 7.37 13.86
CA ALA A 304 1.32 8.50 14.72
C ALA A 304 2.80 8.51 15.12
N SER A 305 3.42 7.34 15.35
CA SER A 305 4.86 7.24 15.60
C SER A 305 5.69 7.66 14.39
N TRP A 306 5.23 7.33 13.18
CA TRP A 306 5.92 7.73 11.96
C TRP A 306 5.80 9.23 11.72
N CYS A 307 4.60 9.79 11.90
CA CYS A 307 4.37 11.22 11.90
C CYS A 307 5.32 11.96 12.86
N LEU A 308 5.48 11.45 14.10
CA LEU A 308 6.34 12.07 15.12
C LEU A 308 7.84 11.88 14.86
N ARG A 309 8.24 10.89 14.06
CA ARG A 309 9.62 10.77 13.57
C ARG A 309 9.93 11.79 12.47
N LEU A 310 8.93 12.19 11.69
CA LEU A 310 9.06 13.18 10.62
C LEU A 310 8.92 14.62 11.14
N ASP A 311 8.04 14.83 12.12
CA ASP A 311 7.73 16.08 12.80
C ASP A 311 7.46 15.81 14.29
N ASP A 312 8.50 15.94 15.12
CA ASP A 312 8.43 15.73 16.58
C ASP A 312 7.63 16.83 17.30
N GLY A 313 7.31 17.93 16.61
CA GLY A 313 6.44 19.01 17.05
C GLY A 313 4.95 18.74 16.85
N HIS A 314 4.56 17.62 16.22
CA HIS A 314 3.19 17.39 15.78
C HIS A 314 2.23 16.99 16.93
N VAL A 315 1.71 17.98 17.66
CA VAL A 315 0.84 17.83 18.85
C VAL A 315 -0.31 16.84 18.65
N LYS A 316 -1.05 16.94 17.54
CA LYS A 316 -2.21 16.05 17.30
C LYS A 316 -1.80 14.58 17.14
N ALA A 317 -0.61 14.32 16.60
CA ALA A 317 -0.13 12.95 16.44
C ALA A 317 0.30 12.38 17.79
N ALA A 318 0.99 13.17 18.62
CA ALA A 318 1.33 12.78 20.00
C ALA A 318 0.08 12.45 20.83
N VAL A 319 -0.96 13.29 20.77
CA VAL A 319 -2.23 13.04 21.46
C VAL A 319 -2.90 11.75 20.96
N ARG A 320 -2.90 11.52 19.63
CA ARG A 320 -3.49 10.29 19.05
C ARG A 320 -2.70 9.05 19.45
N PHE A 321 -1.37 9.11 19.44
CA PHE A 321 -0.49 8.04 19.88
C PHE A 321 -0.80 7.69 21.34
N ALA A 322 -0.78 8.68 22.24
CA ALA A 322 -1.06 8.47 23.66
C ALA A 322 -2.45 7.88 23.91
N LYS A 323 -3.48 8.40 23.23
CA LYS A 323 -4.85 7.86 23.31
C LYS A 323 -4.92 6.41 22.83
N ALA A 324 -4.30 6.09 21.70
CA ALA A 324 -4.28 4.72 21.17
C ALA A 324 -3.52 3.77 22.10
N SER A 325 -2.37 4.20 22.63
CA SER A 325 -1.59 3.42 23.60
C SER A 325 -2.37 3.12 24.87
N LYS A 326 -3.13 4.09 25.38
CA LYS A 326 -3.95 3.93 26.59
C LYS A 326 -5.19 3.07 26.35
N VAL A 327 -6.02 3.44 25.38
CA VAL A 327 -7.31 2.76 25.15
C VAL A 327 -7.09 1.36 24.55
N GLY A 328 -6.12 1.22 23.65
CA GLY A 328 -5.80 -0.08 23.06
C GLY A 328 -5.29 -1.06 24.10
N SER A 329 -4.57 -0.57 25.11
CA SER A 329 -4.06 -1.41 26.18
C SER A 329 -5.17 -1.81 27.17
N GLU A 330 -6.11 -0.93 27.50
CA GLU A 330 -7.31 -1.28 28.29
C GLU A 330 -8.24 -2.29 27.59
N GLN A 331 -8.47 -2.13 26.28
CA GLN A 331 -9.47 -2.91 25.55
C GLN A 331 -8.96 -4.27 25.07
N ILE A 332 -7.75 -4.30 24.52
CA ILE A 332 -7.18 -5.50 23.88
C ILE A 332 -6.25 -6.24 24.86
N TRP A 333 -5.56 -5.51 25.73
CA TRP A 333 -4.44 -6.03 26.51
C TRP A 333 -4.65 -5.79 28.00
N LYS A 334 -5.74 -6.31 28.57
CA LYS A 334 -6.15 -6.11 29.97
C LYS A 334 -5.01 -6.25 31.00
N ASP A 335 -3.99 -7.07 30.70
CA ASP A 335 -2.84 -7.33 31.58
C ASP A 335 -1.56 -6.56 31.21
N ASN A 336 -1.52 -5.85 30.08
CA ASN A 336 -0.35 -5.12 29.57
C ASN A 336 -0.66 -3.62 29.34
N ALA A 337 -1.61 -3.08 30.12
CA ALA A 337 -2.04 -1.69 30.04
C ALA A 337 -0.89 -0.70 30.29
N LEU A 338 -0.05 -1.04 31.27
CA LEU A 338 1.11 -0.27 31.70
C LEU A 338 2.18 -0.16 30.60
N GLY A 339 2.47 -1.27 29.91
CA GLY A 339 3.62 -1.45 29.02
C GLY A 339 3.68 -0.56 27.78
N ARG A 340 2.55 -0.11 27.27
CA ARG A 340 2.49 0.60 25.97
C ARG A 340 2.42 2.12 26.10
N LEU A 341 1.81 2.60 27.18
CA LEU A 341 1.80 4.04 27.45
C LEU A 341 3.18 4.49 27.94
N SER A 342 3.91 3.66 28.71
CA SER A 342 5.31 3.93 29.08
C SER A 342 6.24 4.05 27.85
N GLN A 343 6.00 3.24 26.82
CA GLN A 343 6.71 3.31 25.53
C GLN A 343 6.40 4.58 24.73
N ALA A 344 5.35 5.34 25.09
CA ALA A 344 5.03 6.61 24.45
C ALA A 344 5.96 7.75 24.86
N VAL A 345 6.65 7.61 26.00
CA VAL A 345 7.45 8.70 26.59
C VAL A 345 8.42 9.36 25.59
N PRO A 346 9.22 8.64 24.78
CA PRO A 346 10.14 9.26 23.83
C PRO A 346 9.44 10.17 22.81
N PHE A 347 8.21 9.83 22.42
CA PHE A 347 7.41 10.60 21.46
C PHE A 347 6.66 11.77 22.11
N LEU A 348 6.35 11.68 23.40
CA LEU A 348 5.62 12.73 24.13
C LEU A 348 6.56 13.74 24.80
N ALA A 349 7.79 13.34 25.14
CA ALA A 349 8.76 14.18 25.85
C ALA A 349 9.05 15.53 25.17
N PRO A 350 9.25 15.60 23.83
CA PRO A 350 9.44 16.90 23.15
C PRO A 350 8.26 17.86 23.34
N LEU A 351 7.07 17.30 23.54
CA LEU A 351 5.79 18.01 23.63
C LEU A 351 5.22 18.08 25.05
N ALA A 352 6.00 17.69 26.08
CA ALA A 352 5.51 17.59 27.46
C ALA A 352 4.94 18.91 28.02
N ARG A 353 5.39 20.06 27.50
CA ARG A 353 4.88 21.40 27.89
C ARG A 353 3.55 21.77 27.23
N HIS A 354 3.10 21.04 26.22
CA HIS A 354 1.80 21.28 25.59
C HIS A 354 0.69 20.75 26.48
N ARG A 355 -0.29 21.61 26.77
CA ARG A 355 -1.43 21.30 27.64
C ARG A 355 -2.18 20.00 27.28
N GLU A 356 -2.29 19.71 25.99
CA GLU A 356 -2.99 18.50 25.49
C GLU A 356 -2.19 17.21 25.66
N VAL A 357 -0.86 17.31 25.77
CA VAL A 357 0.08 16.18 25.87
C VAL A 357 0.54 15.96 27.31
N GLN A 358 0.63 17.04 28.10
CA GLN A 358 1.17 17.04 29.45
C GLN A 358 0.58 15.92 30.34
N ALA A 359 -0.75 15.81 30.39
CA ALA A 359 -1.40 14.80 31.22
C ALA A 359 -1.03 13.36 30.80
N PHE A 360 -0.94 13.10 29.49
CA PHE A 360 -0.51 11.80 28.98
C PHE A 360 0.97 11.54 29.25
N PHE A 361 1.81 12.57 29.15
CA PHE A 361 3.24 12.46 29.45
C PHE A 361 3.50 12.15 30.92
N GLU A 362 2.85 12.88 31.84
CA GLU A 362 2.95 12.64 33.28
C GLU A 362 2.49 11.22 33.64
N GLU A 363 1.37 10.76 33.07
CA GLU A 363 0.88 9.39 33.26
C GLU A 363 1.87 8.35 32.70
N ALA A 364 2.39 8.55 31.49
CA ALA A 364 3.36 7.66 30.85
C ALA A 364 4.68 7.56 31.64
N GLU A 365 5.17 8.67 32.19
CA GLU A 365 6.36 8.71 33.05
C GLU A 365 6.16 7.94 34.35
N VAL A 366 5.01 8.12 35.01
CA VAL A 366 4.68 7.35 36.22
C VAL A 366 4.67 5.86 35.91
N LEU A 367 4.01 5.43 34.83
CA LEU A 367 3.97 4.02 34.43
C LEU A 367 5.36 3.47 34.09
N ARG A 368 6.18 4.23 33.36
CA ARG A 368 7.57 3.87 33.06
C ARG A 368 8.40 3.69 34.34
N SER A 369 8.18 4.53 35.35
CA SER A 369 8.86 4.40 36.65
C SER A 369 8.43 3.15 37.44
N CYS A 370 7.19 2.69 37.25
CA CYS A 370 6.69 1.45 37.83
C CYS A 370 7.19 0.18 37.12
N GLU A 371 7.64 0.30 35.87
CA GLU A 371 8.19 -0.80 35.06
C GLU A 371 9.70 -1.04 35.26
N ALA A 372 10.38 -0.17 36.00
CA ALA A 372 11.79 -0.36 36.30
C ALA A 372 11.99 -1.74 36.97
N PRO A 373 12.97 -2.55 36.51
CA PRO A 373 13.19 -3.87 37.08
C PRO A 373 13.49 -3.75 38.57
N ALA A 374 12.91 -4.65 39.37
CA ALA A 374 13.19 -4.82 40.79
C ALA A 374 14.60 -5.39 41.04
N GLU A 375 15.62 -4.80 40.43
CA GLU A 375 17.03 -5.06 40.72
C GLU A 375 17.68 -3.72 41.11
N ASP A 376 17.54 -3.39 42.40
CA ASP A 376 18.65 -3.04 43.29
C ASP A 376 18.12 -2.27 44.52
N GLN A 377 17.50 -3.00 45.45
CA GLN A 377 17.33 -2.55 46.84
C GLN A 377 18.27 -3.33 47.78
N SER A 378 19.48 -3.63 47.31
CA SER A 378 20.58 -4.17 48.13
C SER A 378 21.60 -3.07 48.46
N SER A 379 21.15 -1.97 49.06
CA SER A 379 22.05 -1.05 49.78
C SER A 379 21.31 -0.16 50.78
N PHE A 380 20.43 -0.76 51.60
CA PHE A 380 20.08 -0.15 52.87
C PHE A 380 21.08 -0.61 53.94
N VAL A 381 22.23 0.05 54.01
CA VAL A 381 23.06 0.04 55.22
C VAL A 381 22.94 1.43 55.84
N PRO A 382 22.19 1.59 56.96
CA PRO A 382 22.28 2.81 57.74
C PRO A 382 23.53 2.69 58.63
N GLN A 383 24.57 3.47 58.35
CA GLN A 383 25.60 3.75 59.35
C GLN A 383 25.54 5.22 59.74
N ILE A 384 24.86 5.45 60.87
CA ILE A 384 24.95 6.65 61.67
C ILE A 384 26.29 6.62 62.41
N ALA A 385 27.03 7.72 62.24
CA ALA A 385 27.98 8.38 63.15
C ALA A 385 28.97 7.56 64.00
N GLU A 386 30.26 7.88 63.83
CA GLU A 386 31.17 8.39 64.88
C GLU A 386 32.46 8.86 64.18
N ARG A 387 32.69 10.18 64.09
CA ARG A 387 33.53 11.00 65.00
C ARG A 387 35.04 10.65 64.98
N SER A 388 35.79 11.75 64.88
CA SER A 388 37.12 12.02 65.43
C SER A 388 38.38 11.48 64.72
N GLU A 389 39.08 12.45 64.12
CA GLU A 389 40.46 12.85 64.41
C GLU A 389 41.66 12.04 63.86
N TRP A 390 42.65 12.85 63.47
CA TRP A 390 44.11 12.62 63.36
C TRP A 390 44.72 12.31 61.98
N LEU A 391 45.42 13.37 61.52
CA LEU A 391 46.56 13.49 60.59
C LEU A 391 46.28 13.52 59.08
#